data_AF-A0A9K3PD83-F1
#
_entry.id   AF-A0A9K3PD83-F1
#
_cell.length_a   1.000
_cell.length_b   1.000
_cell.length_c   1.000
_cell.angle_alpha   90.00
_cell.angle_beta   90.00
_cell.angle_gamma   90.00
#
_symmetry.space_group_name_H-M   'P 1'
#
loop_
_entity.id
_entity.type
_entity.pdbx_description
1 polymer ?
#
loop_
_entity_poly.entity_id
_entity_poly.type
_entity_poly.pdbx_seq_one_letter_code
_entity_poly.pdbx_strand_id
1 'polypeptide(L)'
;MKLNLSLLLVGSAAAFQQPAFVGRRCSRSVLSASAAEEAIAAAEEAVEKYGSASPEAALAWETVEEIDSADNSAAYEKNNANVMTDAELRKATEEFQANLDVVKRLTKDLKDHQKHMNSVAKEMQALKLATPENRPAPKSPELDAALSRAKKMSAEFGNTSQEARLAWEEVEEIASSGLENAMGEDMTVECLVEAAEHCLALEELDRFINYEKITEGGLSNF
;
A
#
# COMPACT_ATOMS: atom_id res chain seq x y z
N MET A 1 -28.31 8.95 31.73
CA MET A 1 -28.61 8.52 30.35
C MET A 1 -27.37 7.81 29.83
N LYS A 2 -27.48 6.52 29.49
CA LYS A 2 -26.34 5.69 29.05
C LYS A 2 -26.42 5.57 27.52
N LEU A 3 -25.45 6.13 26.81
CA LEU A 3 -25.34 6.01 25.36
C LEU A 3 -24.38 4.85 25.05
N ASN A 4 -24.93 3.73 24.58
CA ASN A 4 -24.17 2.61 24.05
C ASN A 4 -23.79 2.92 22.61
N LEU A 5 -22.49 3.10 22.37
CA LEU A 5 -21.89 3.25 21.05
C LEU A 5 -21.50 1.85 20.54
N SER A 6 -22.38 1.21 19.79
CA SER A 6 -22.08 -0.07 19.13
C SER A 6 -21.28 0.19 17.86
N LEU A 7 -19.99 -0.15 17.91
CA LEU A 7 -19.06 -0.15 16.79
C LEU A 7 -19.46 -1.25 15.78
N LEU A 8 -20.02 -0.86 14.63
CA LEU A 8 -20.25 -1.77 13.50
C LEU A 8 -18.96 -1.89 12.67
N LEU A 9 -18.15 -2.88 13.01
CA LEU A 9 -17.07 -3.37 12.14
C LEU A 9 -17.70 -4.20 11.01
N VAL A 10 -17.94 -3.55 9.86
CA VAL A 10 -18.25 -4.25 8.60
C VAL A 10 -16.94 -4.79 8.04
N GLY A 11 -16.65 -6.06 8.34
CA GLY A 11 -15.56 -6.80 7.74
C GLY A 11 -15.83 -7.05 6.26
N SER A 12 -15.24 -6.22 5.40
CA SER A 12 -15.22 -6.44 3.95
C SER A 12 -14.05 -7.35 3.59
N ALA A 13 -14.19 -8.65 3.89
CA ALA A 13 -13.28 -9.69 3.43
C ALA A 13 -13.92 -10.43 2.25
N ALA A 14 -13.92 -9.82 1.08
CA ALA A 14 -14.25 -10.50 -0.17
C ALA A 14 -13.48 -9.86 -1.32
N ALA A 15 -13.00 -10.72 -2.23
CA ALA A 15 -12.41 -10.40 -3.54
C ALA A 15 -10.90 -10.13 -3.62
N PHE A 16 -10.09 -11.08 -3.11
CA PHE A 16 -8.94 -11.57 -3.88
C PHE A 16 -9.25 -12.99 -4.37
N GLN A 17 -10.29 -13.13 -5.18
CA GLN A 17 -10.40 -14.30 -6.06
C GLN A 17 -9.54 -13.98 -7.27
N GLN A 18 -8.42 -14.68 -7.42
CA GLN A 18 -7.66 -14.63 -8.66
C GLN A 18 -8.61 -14.95 -9.82
N PRO A 19 -8.58 -14.19 -10.93
CA PRO A 19 -9.38 -14.54 -12.10
C PRO A 19 -8.99 -15.96 -12.51
N ALA A 20 -9.98 -16.86 -12.58
CA ALA A 20 -9.79 -18.17 -13.17
C ALA A 20 -9.31 -17.94 -14.61
N PHE A 21 -8.01 -18.12 -14.81
CA PHE A 21 -7.39 -17.98 -16.11
C PHE A 21 -7.92 -19.12 -16.98
N VAL A 22 -8.96 -18.86 -17.76
CA VAL A 22 -9.40 -19.73 -18.85
C VAL A 22 -8.40 -19.51 -19.99
N GLY A 23 -7.18 -19.97 -19.79
CA GLY A 23 -6.06 -19.66 -20.66
C GLY A 23 -5.10 -20.82 -20.71
N ARG A 24 -5.28 -21.64 -21.74
CA ARG A 24 -4.42 -22.75 -22.18
C ARG A 24 -4.23 -23.86 -21.15
N ARG A 25 -4.43 -25.10 -21.60
CA ARG A 25 -3.69 -26.23 -21.04
C ARG A 25 -2.21 -25.85 -21.12
N CYS A 26 -1.64 -25.34 -20.03
CA CYS A 26 -0.21 -25.50 -19.81
C CYS A 26 -0.03 -27.01 -19.87
N SER A 27 0.51 -27.47 -20.99
CA SER A 27 1.10 -28.80 -21.06
C SER A 27 1.86 -28.97 -19.76
N ARG A 28 1.45 -29.95 -18.94
CA ARG A 28 2.25 -30.47 -17.83
C ARG A 28 3.69 -30.36 -18.30
N SER A 29 4.49 -29.55 -17.61
CA SER A 29 5.91 -29.61 -17.79
C SER A 29 6.27 -31.05 -17.41
N VAL A 30 6.43 -31.91 -18.41
CA VAL A 30 6.85 -33.32 -18.22
C VAL A 30 8.15 -33.35 -17.41
N LEU A 31 8.88 -32.23 -17.38
CA LEU A 31 10.07 -31.99 -16.60
C LEU A 31 9.84 -31.93 -15.08
N SER A 32 8.66 -31.54 -14.56
CA SER A 32 8.47 -31.47 -13.09
C SER A 32 8.19 -32.85 -12.48
N ALA A 33 7.48 -33.71 -13.20
CA ALA A 33 7.23 -35.08 -12.75
C ALA A 33 8.53 -35.90 -12.72
N SER A 34 9.37 -35.78 -13.75
CA SER A 34 10.68 -36.43 -13.76
C SER A 34 11.63 -35.85 -12.70
N ALA A 35 11.58 -34.54 -12.46
CA ALA A 35 12.40 -33.90 -11.42
C ALA A 35 12.02 -34.33 -10.01
N ALA A 36 10.72 -34.54 -9.73
CA ALA A 36 10.27 -35.07 -8.43
C ALA A 36 10.75 -36.52 -8.22
N GLU A 37 10.63 -37.38 -9.24
CA GLU A 37 11.11 -38.77 -9.18
C GLU A 37 12.63 -38.85 -8.99
N GLU A 38 13.40 -37.99 -9.70
CA GLU A 38 14.86 -37.90 -9.56
C GLU A 38 15.28 -37.40 -8.17
N ALA A 39 14.58 -36.40 -7.61
CA ALA A 39 14.87 -35.88 -6.29
C ALA A 39 14.59 -36.90 -5.18
N ILE A 40 13.50 -37.67 -5.29
CA ILE A 40 13.18 -38.76 -4.36
C ILE A 40 14.27 -39.85 -4.41
N ALA A 41 14.69 -40.27 -5.61
CA ALA A 41 15.75 -41.26 -5.75
C ALA A 41 17.08 -40.78 -5.15
N ALA A 42 17.44 -39.50 -5.34
CA ALA A 42 18.63 -38.91 -4.75
C ALA A 42 18.56 -38.84 -3.22
N ALA A 43 17.38 -38.56 -2.66
CA ALA A 43 17.17 -38.57 -1.21
C ALA A 43 17.27 -39.97 -0.61
N GLU A 44 16.73 -40.99 -1.28
CA GLU A 44 16.86 -42.40 -0.87
C GLU A 44 18.32 -42.88 -0.93
N GLU A 45 19.06 -42.53 -1.99
CA GLU A 45 20.48 -42.86 -2.11
C GLU A 45 21.33 -42.18 -1.02
N ALA A 46 21.01 -40.94 -0.66
CA ALA A 46 21.67 -40.24 0.44
C ALA A 46 21.40 -40.91 1.79
N VAL A 47 20.16 -41.37 2.03
CA VAL A 47 19.81 -42.15 3.24
C VAL A 47 20.58 -43.46 3.30
N GLU A 48 20.73 -44.17 2.18
CA GLU A 48 21.47 -45.44 2.13
C GLU A 48 22.96 -45.24 2.42
N LYS A 49 23.56 -44.17 1.89
CA LYS A 49 25.00 -43.89 2.02
C LYS A 49 25.39 -43.32 3.38
N TYR A 50 24.61 -42.36 3.89
CA TYR A 50 24.99 -41.57 5.07
C TYR A 50 24.15 -41.89 6.31
N GLY A 51 23.07 -42.67 6.15
CA GLY A 51 22.12 -43.00 7.20
C GLY A 51 21.00 -41.97 7.30
N SER A 52 19.84 -42.41 7.79
CA SER A 52 18.62 -41.59 7.88
C SER A 52 18.72 -40.37 8.81
N ALA A 53 19.73 -40.32 9.68
CA ALA A 53 19.95 -39.22 10.62
C ALA A 53 21.09 -38.28 10.19
N SER A 54 21.66 -38.47 9.00
CA SER A 54 22.74 -37.61 8.50
C SER A 54 22.16 -36.27 7.97
N PRO A 55 22.91 -35.17 8.10
CA PRO A 55 22.49 -33.87 7.57
C PRO A 55 22.37 -33.86 6.03
N GLU A 56 23.17 -34.67 5.33
CA GLU A 56 23.10 -34.82 3.88
C GLU A 56 21.79 -35.47 3.42
N ALA A 57 21.31 -36.48 4.16
CA ALA A 57 20.01 -37.08 3.91
C ALA A 57 18.86 -36.09 4.20
N ALA A 58 18.97 -35.29 5.27
CA ALA A 58 17.99 -34.28 5.61
C ALA A 58 17.84 -33.20 4.52
N LEU A 59 18.97 -32.68 4.01
CA LEU A 59 18.97 -31.68 2.92
C LEU A 59 18.37 -32.23 1.61
N ALA A 60 18.60 -33.51 1.31
CA ALA A 60 18.03 -34.13 0.12
C ALA A 60 16.49 -34.26 0.21
N TRP A 61 15.96 -34.57 1.40
CA TRP A 61 14.52 -34.59 1.64
C TRP A 61 13.90 -33.19 1.65
N GLU A 62 14.61 -32.16 2.12
CA GLU A 62 14.17 -30.77 2.01
C GLU A 62 13.98 -30.36 0.54
N THR A 63 14.86 -30.80 -0.36
CA THR A 63 14.72 -30.56 -1.81
C THR A 63 13.47 -31.23 -2.39
N VAL A 64 13.14 -32.45 -1.95
CA VAL A 64 11.90 -33.14 -2.35
C VAL A 64 10.68 -32.36 -1.87
N GLU A 65 10.70 -31.88 -0.63
CA GLU A 65 9.62 -31.07 -0.06
C GLU A 65 9.42 -29.74 -0.80
N GLU A 66 10.52 -29.09 -1.22
CA GLU A 66 10.45 -27.88 -2.03
C GLU A 66 9.83 -28.14 -3.42
N ILE A 67 10.19 -29.24 -4.07
CA ILE A 67 9.64 -29.62 -5.39
C ILE A 67 8.16 -29.99 -5.27
N ASP A 68 7.76 -30.74 -4.24
CA ASP A 68 6.37 -31.11 -3.99
C ASP A 68 5.50 -29.89 -3.65
N SER A 69 6.04 -28.96 -2.85
CA SER A 69 5.36 -27.70 -2.51
C SER A 69 5.18 -26.77 -3.72
N ALA A 70 6.07 -26.85 -4.70
CA ALA A 70 5.93 -26.11 -5.96
C ALA A 70 4.88 -26.75 -6.90
N ASP A 71 4.51 -28.02 -6.68
CA ASP A 71 3.49 -28.69 -7.47
C ASP A 71 2.07 -28.24 -7.09
N ASN A 72 1.59 -27.24 -7.82
CA ASN A 72 0.21 -26.76 -7.69
C ASN A 72 -0.82 -27.71 -8.35
N SER A 73 -0.42 -28.90 -8.83
CA SER A 73 -1.32 -29.83 -9.52
C SER A 73 -2.56 -30.19 -8.68
N ALA A 74 -2.41 -30.33 -7.37
CA ALA A 74 -3.53 -30.61 -6.45
C ALA A 74 -4.62 -29.52 -6.47
N ALA A 75 -4.26 -28.26 -6.73
CA ALA A 75 -5.22 -27.17 -6.88
C ALA A 75 -6.01 -27.26 -8.21
N TYR A 76 -5.43 -27.88 -9.23
CA TYR A 76 -6.04 -28.02 -10.55
C TYR A 76 -6.74 -29.37 -10.78
N GLU A 77 -6.38 -30.41 -10.03
CA GLU A 77 -6.91 -31.77 -10.22
C GLU A 77 -8.40 -31.89 -9.86
N LYS A 78 -8.88 -31.11 -8.88
CA LYS A 78 -10.31 -31.10 -8.48
C LYS A 78 -11.26 -30.46 -9.50
N ASN A 79 -10.77 -29.73 -10.50
CA ASN A 79 -11.64 -29.07 -11.49
C ASN A 79 -11.99 -29.94 -12.70
N ASN A 80 -11.41 -31.14 -12.85
CA ASN A 80 -11.69 -32.00 -14.00
C ASN A 80 -13.04 -32.75 -13.94
N ALA A 81 -13.77 -32.68 -12.82
CA ALA A 81 -15.10 -33.31 -12.70
C ALA A 81 -16.25 -32.43 -13.21
N ASN A 82 -16.04 -31.11 -13.32
CA ASN A 82 -16.98 -30.17 -13.92
C ASN A 82 -16.46 -29.74 -15.29
N VAL A 83 -16.50 -30.66 -16.26
CA VAL A 83 -16.34 -30.29 -17.67
C VAL A 83 -17.54 -29.40 -18.02
N MET A 84 -17.35 -28.08 -17.95
CA MET A 84 -18.33 -27.11 -18.41
C MET A 84 -18.80 -27.51 -19.81
N THR A 85 -20.11 -27.52 -20.00
CA THR A 85 -20.68 -27.75 -21.32
C THR A 85 -20.21 -26.65 -22.28
N ASP A 86 -20.13 -26.95 -23.59
CA ASP A 86 -19.74 -25.96 -24.60
C ASP A 86 -20.61 -24.69 -24.54
N ALA A 87 -21.89 -24.84 -24.16
CA ALA A 87 -22.81 -23.73 -23.96
C ALA A 87 -22.42 -22.82 -22.79
N GLU A 88 -22.02 -23.41 -21.66
CA GLU A 88 -21.53 -22.66 -20.49
C GLU A 88 -20.20 -21.99 -20.79
N LEU A 89 -19.30 -22.66 -21.53
CA LEU A 89 -18.02 -22.07 -21.94
C LEU A 89 -18.21 -20.86 -22.83
N ARG A 90 -19.13 -20.94 -23.80
CA ARG A 90 -19.45 -19.79 -24.67
C ARG A 90 -20.02 -18.63 -23.85
N LYS A 91 -20.95 -18.91 -22.94
CA LYS A 91 -21.52 -17.89 -22.04
C LYS A 91 -20.46 -17.23 -21.16
N ALA A 92 -19.59 -18.00 -20.54
CA ALA A 92 -18.50 -17.48 -19.72
C ALA A 92 -17.52 -16.62 -20.54
N THR A 93 -17.27 -17.00 -21.80
CA THR A 93 -16.43 -16.23 -22.72
C THR A 93 -17.07 -14.89 -23.10
N GLU A 94 -18.38 -14.88 -23.37
CA GLU A 94 -19.15 -13.66 -23.65
C GLU A 94 -19.17 -12.71 -22.45
N GLU A 95 -19.40 -13.22 -21.24
CA GLU A 95 -19.37 -12.44 -20.00
C GLU A 95 -17.97 -11.87 -19.72
N PHE A 96 -16.93 -12.69 -19.92
CA PHE A 96 -15.55 -12.23 -19.78
C PHE A 96 -15.21 -11.11 -20.76
N GLN A 97 -15.64 -11.23 -22.02
CA GLN A 97 -15.43 -10.21 -23.04
C GLN A 97 -16.18 -8.91 -22.69
N ALA A 98 -17.42 -9.01 -22.23
CA ALA A 98 -18.20 -7.87 -21.76
C ALA A 98 -17.53 -7.16 -20.58
N ASN A 99 -16.99 -7.93 -19.62
CA ASN A 99 -16.25 -7.39 -18.48
C ASN A 99 -14.96 -6.69 -18.92
N LEU A 100 -14.22 -7.27 -19.87
CA LEU A 100 -13.03 -6.60 -20.44
C LEU A 100 -13.38 -5.26 -21.09
N ASP A 101 -14.50 -5.17 -21.78
CA ASP A 101 -14.93 -3.92 -22.41
C ASP A 101 -15.45 -2.89 -21.39
N VAL A 102 -15.93 -3.32 -20.22
CA VAL A 102 -16.19 -2.43 -19.08
C VAL A 102 -14.87 -1.92 -18.49
N VAL A 103 -13.90 -2.80 -18.23
CA VAL A 103 -12.60 -2.42 -17.69
C VAL A 103 -11.90 -1.42 -18.61
N LYS A 104 -11.87 -1.67 -19.93
CA LYS A 104 -11.30 -0.73 -20.91
C LYS A 104 -11.95 0.66 -20.86
N ARG A 105 -13.27 0.72 -20.69
CA ARG A 105 -14.00 2.00 -20.55
C ARG A 105 -13.60 2.71 -19.27
N LEU A 106 -13.60 2.02 -18.13
CA LEU A 106 -13.19 2.59 -16.84
C LEU A 106 -11.74 3.09 -16.87
N THR A 107 -10.82 2.36 -17.50
CA THR A 107 -9.43 2.81 -17.67
C THR A 107 -9.33 4.08 -18.51
N LYS A 108 -10.16 4.21 -19.56
CA LYS A 108 -10.23 5.43 -20.37
C LYS A 108 -10.78 6.60 -19.56
N ASP A 109 -11.88 6.39 -18.84
CA ASP A 109 -12.50 7.43 -18.01
C ASP A 109 -11.56 7.90 -16.91
N LEU A 110 -10.83 6.97 -16.25
CA LEU A 110 -9.83 7.30 -15.25
C LEU A 110 -8.68 8.14 -15.83
N LYS A 111 -8.22 7.81 -17.04
CA LYS A 111 -7.19 8.60 -17.75
C LYS A 111 -7.67 10.01 -18.08
N ASP A 112 -8.93 10.16 -18.47
CA ASP A 112 -9.51 11.48 -18.77
C ASP A 112 -9.76 12.29 -17.49
N HIS A 113 -10.17 11.65 -16.39
CA HIS A 113 -10.22 12.27 -15.06
C HIS A 113 -8.85 12.72 -14.56
N GLN A 114 -7.81 11.92 -14.74
CA GLN A 114 -6.45 12.30 -14.37
C GLN A 114 -5.97 13.53 -15.15
N LYS A 115 -6.23 13.60 -16.46
CA LYS A 115 -5.93 14.80 -17.25
C LYS A 115 -6.70 16.03 -16.76
N HIS A 116 -7.95 15.86 -16.38
CA HIS A 116 -8.76 16.94 -15.83
C HIS A 116 -8.19 17.44 -14.50
N MET A 117 -7.85 16.54 -13.57
CA MET A 117 -7.18 16.88 -12.31
C MET A 117 -5.85 17.61 -12.55
N ASN A 118 -5.05 17.17 -13.52
CA ASN A 118 -3.80 17.84 -13.87
C ASN A 118 -4.02 19.24 -14.45
N SER A 119 -5.12 19.46 -15.18
CA SER A 119 -5.51 20.79 -15.63
C SER A 119 -5.89 21.69 -14.45
N VAL A 120 -6.73 21.18 -13.54
CA VAL A 120 -7.15 21.92 -12.34
C VAL A 120 -5.96 22.24 -11.44
N ALA A 121 -5.04 21.28 -11.23
CA ALA A 121 -3.82 21.51 -10.45
C ALA A 121 -2.94 22.61 -11.07
N LYS A 122 -2.80 22.64 -12.41
CA LYS A 122 -2.08 23.72 -13.11
C LYS A 122 -2.79 25.06 -12.97
N GLU A 123 -4.11 25.08 -13.02
CA GLU A 123 -4.91 26.29 -12.77
C GLU A 123 -4.74 26.78 -11.33
N MET A 124 -4.76 25.87 -10.34
CA MET A 124 -4.49 26.20 -8.93
C MET A 124 -3.06 26.68 -8.70
N GLN A 125 -2.06 26.10 -9.36
CA GLN A 125 -0.68 26.59 -9.28
C GLN A 125 -0.51 27.96 -9.96
N ALA A 126 -1.23 28.21 -11.05
CA ALA A 126 -1.24 29.51 -11.74
C ALA A 126 -1.93 30.58 -10.89
N LEU A 127 -2.98 30.21 -10.16
CA LEU A 127 -3.52 30.96 -9.04
C LEU A 127 -2.55 30.85 -7.86
N LYS A 128 -1.37 31.47 -7.98
CA LYS A 128 -0.50 31.72 -6.82
C LYS A 128 -1.29 32.58 -5.84
N LEU A 129 -2.07 31.93 -4.97
CA LEU A 129 -2.62 32.52 -3.77
C LEU A 129 -1.40 33.14 -3.09
N ALA A 130 -1.36 34.47 -3.07
CA ALA A 130 -0.31 35.18 -2.37
C ALA A 130 -0.28 34.58 -0.98
N THR A 131 0.81 33.88 -0.64
CA THR A 131 0.99 33.33 0.70
C THR A 131 0.70 34.48 1.64
N PRO A 132 -0.36 34.41 2.48
CA PRO A 132 -0.74 35.53 3.30
C PRO A 132 0.52 35.93 4.06
N GLU A 133 0.99 37.15 3.81
CA GLU A 133 2.22 37.64 4.45
C GLU A 133 2.06 37.37 5.93
N ASN A 134 3.03 36.64 6.48
CA ASN A 134 2.98 36.11 7.84
C ASN A 134 2.90 37.31 8.80
N ARG A 135 1.68 37.75 9.10
CA ARG A 135 1.46 38.92 9.95
C ARG A 135 1.92 38.48 11.33
N PRO A 136 2.95 39.13 11.91
CA PRO A 136 3.42 38.76 13.23
C PRO A 136 2.22 38.79 14.18
N ALA A 137 2.02 37.69 14.92
CA ALA A 137 0.94 37.57 15.87
C ALA A 137 0.94 38.81 16.80
N PRO A 138 -0.23 39.37 17.14
CA PRO A 138 -0.32 40.48 18.07
C PRO A 138 0.42 40.12 19.37
N LYS A 139 1.38 40.96 19.80
CA LYS A 139 2.08 40.74 21.07
C LYS A 139 1.09 40.88 22.23
N SER A 140 0.72 39.78 22.86
CA SER A 140 -0.06 39.81 24.08
C SER A 140 0.86 40.07 25.29
N PRO A 141 0.62 41.13 26.08
CA PRO A 141 1.40 41.39 27.30
C PRO A 141 1.24 40.27 28.35
N GLU A 142 0.16 39.50 28.27
CA GLU A 142 -0.12 38.36 29.16
C GLU A 142 0.83 37.19 28.86
N LEU A 143 1.09 36.93 27.56
CA LEU A 143 2.04 35.89 27.14
C LEU A 143 3.48 36.24 27.55
N ASP A 144 3.88 37.51 27.41
CA ASP A 144 5.20 37.98 27.84
C ASP A 144 5.38 37.83 29.36
N ALA A 145 4.34 38.13 30.15
CA ALA A 145 4.37 37.95 31.60
C ALA A 145 4.47 36.46 32.00
N ALA A 146 3.72 35.59 31.34
CA ALA A 146 3.78 34.14 31.56
C ALA A 146 5.16 33.57 31.19
N LEU A 147 5.73 33.98 30.05
CA LEU A 147 7.09 33.58 29.63
C LEU A 147 8.15 34.03 30.62
N SER A 148 8.05 35.26 31.15
CA SER A 148 8.97 35.74 32.18
C SER A 148 8.86 34.92 33.47
N ARG A 149 7.64 34.52 33.86
CA ARG A 149 7.41 33.68 35.03
C ARG A 149 7.97 32.27 34.82
N ALA A 150 7.69 31.63 33.69
CA ALA A 150 8.19 30.30 33.35
C ALA A 150 9.73 30.25 33.36
N LYS A 151 10.39 31.26 32.78
CA LYS A 151 11.86 31.39 32.81
C LYS A 151 12.40 31.55 34.23
N LYS A 152 11.74 32.37 35.07
CA LYS A 152 12.14 32.56 36.46
C LYS A 152 12.00 31.27 37.29
N MET A 153 10.88 30.57 37.18
CA MET A 153 10.65 29.31 37.88
C MET A 153 11.62 28.22 37.42
N SER A 154 11.91 28.15 36.11
CA SER A 154 12.92 27.24 35.55
C SER A 154 14.33 27.53 36.09
N ALA A 155 14.68 28.81 36.28
CA ALA A 155 15.97 29.22 36.83
C ALA A 155 16.09 28.95 38.35
N GLU A 156 15.00 29.12 39.11
CA GLU A 156 15.00 28.94 40.57
C GLU A 156 14.92 27.48 41.00
N PHE A 157 14.08 26.67 40.33
CA PHE A 157 13.77 25.30 40.74
C PHE A 157 14.36 24.23 39.80
N GLY A 158 14.88 24.65 38.64
CA GLY A 158 15.40 23.77 37.60
C GLY A 158 14.33 23.38 36.57
N ASN A 159 14.76 23.13 35.33
CA ASN A 159 13.86 22.88 34.20
C ASN A 159 12.93 21.66 34.37
N THR A 160 13.29 20.72 35.25
CA THR A 160 12.53 19.48 35.49
C THR A 160 11.64 19.55 36.73
N SER A 161 11.63 20.68 37.45
CA SER A 161 10.80 20.82 38.65
C SER A 161 9.32 20.90 38.28
N GLN A 162 8.47 20.53 39.23
CA GLN A 162 7.02 20.60 39.03
C GLN A 162 6.57 22.05 38.83
N GLU A 163 7.20 22.99 39.51
CA GLU A 163 6.89 24.42 39.43
C GLU A 163 7.29 25.03 38.09
N ALA A 164 8.42 24.60 37.52
CA ALA A 164 8.82 25.00 36.18
C ALA A 164 7.83 24.46 35.13
N ARG A 165 7.41 23.19 35.27
CA ARG A 165 6.41 22.58 34.38
C ARG A 165 5.08 23.31 34.41
N LEU A 166 4.52 23.57 35.59
CA LEU A 166 3.25 24.29 35.74
C LEU A 166 3.32 25.69 35.12
N ALA A 167 4.45 26.38 35.24
CA ALA A 167 4.61 27.71 34.65
C ALA A 167 4.73 27.67 33.12
N TRP A 168 5.27 26.59 32.53
CA TRP A 168 5.26 26.39 31.09
C TRP A 168 3.90 25.95 30.56
N GLU A 169 3.14 25.16 31.33
CA GLU A 169 1.73 24.85 31.02
C GLU A 169 0.89 26.13 30.99
N GLU A 170 1.10 27.09 31.90
CA GLU A 170 0.44 28.41 31.87
C GLU A 170 0.75 29.19 30.57
N VAL A 171 1.99 29.13 30.08
CA VAL A 171 2.39 29.74 28.79
C VAL A 171 1.66 29.09 27.63
N GLU A 172 1.55 27.75 27.63
CA GLU A 172 0.88 26.99 26.59
C GLU A 172 -0.63 27.28 26.54
N GLU A 173 -1.29 27.36 27.70
CA GLU A 173 -2.70 27.74 27.82
C GLU A 173 -2.97 29.16 27.31
N ILE A 174 -2.09 30.12 27.65
CA ILE A 174 -2.23 31.51 27.17
C ILE A 174 -1.93 31.62 25.67
N ALA A 175 -0.92 30.90 25.18
CA ALA A 175 -0.62 30.85 23.76
C ALA A 175 -1.77 30.22 22.95
N SER A 176 -2.41 29.17 23.48
CA SER A 176 -3.51 28.45 22.84
C SER A 176 -4.83 29.23 22.87
N SER A 177 -5.09 30.00 23.94
CA SER A 177 -6.28 30.88 24.03
C SER A 177 -6.17 32.14 23.17
N GLY A 178 -4.96 32.64 22.91
CA GLY A 178 -4.71 33.69 21.92
C GLY A 178 -4.84 33.21 20.46
N LEU A 179 -5.04 31.91 20.25
CA LEU A 179 -5.04 31.25 18.96
C LEU A 179 -6.42 31.24 18.26
N GLU A 180 -7.37 32.08 18.68
CA GLU A 180 -8.65 32.25 17.97
C GLU A 180 -8.47 32.70 16.50
N ASN A 181 -7.28 33.20 16.14
CA ASN A 181 -6.89 33.53 14.76
C ASN A 181 -5.97 32.49 14.08
N ALA A 182 -5.57 31.41 14.77
CA ALA A 182 -4.74 30.34 14.19
C ALA A 182 -5.43 28.97 14.13
N MET A 183 -6.76 28.92 14.25
CA MET A 183 -7.52 28.20 13.22
C MET A 183 -7.34 28.96 11.89
N GLY A 184 -6.11 28.92 11.37
CA GLY A 184 -5.84 29.30 10.00
C GLY A 184 -6.76 28.49 9.10
N GLU A 185 -7.25 29.16 8.07
CA GLU A 185 -7.88 28.63 6.86
C GLU A 185 -8.07 27.09 6.86
N ASP A 186 -9.33 26.67 7.01
CA ASP A 186 -9.88 25.32 6.89
C ASP A 186 -8.84 24.22 6.55
N MET A 187 -8.63 23.24 7.44
CA MET A 187 -7.68 22.12 7.30
C MET A 187 -7.83 21.33 5.97
N THR A 188 -8.89 21.59 5.22
CA THR A 188 -9.06 21.13 3.84
C THR A 188 -7.93 21.62 2.91
N VAL A 189 -7.34 22.79 3.15
CA VAL A 189 -6.28 23.35 2.29
C VAL A 189 -4.93 22.68 2.49
N GLU A 190 -4.52 22.38 3.73
CA GLU A 190 -3.28 21.63 3.99
C GLU A 190 -3.37 20.19 3.50
N CYS A 191 -4.55 19.56 3.63
CA CYS A 191 -4.81 18.24 3.07
C CYS A 191 -4.73 18.23 1.52
N LEU A 192 -5.13 19.34 0.86
CA LEU A 192 -5.02 19.48 -0.59
C LEU A 192 -3.57 19.65 -1.07
N VAL A 193 -2.70 20.29 -0.27
CA VAL A 193 -1.27 20.40 -0.60
C VAL A 193 -0.57 19.05 -0.46
N GLU A 194 -0.80 18.32 0.65
CA GLU A 194 -0.27 16.95 0.81
C GLU A 194 -0.82 15.99 -0.26
N ALA A 195 -2.11 16.09 -0.61
CA ALA A 195 -2.70 15.31 -1.70
C ALA A 195 -2.06 15.64 -3.06
N ALA A 196 -1.75 16.92 -3.32
CA ALA A 196 -1.08 17.34 -4.55
C ALA A 196 0.37 16.83 -4.61
N GLU A 197 1.10 16.83 -3.50
CA GLU A 197 2.45 16.25 -3.41
C GLU A 197 2.43 14.73 -3.63
N HIS A 198 1.44 14.03 -3.07
CA HIS A 198 1.24 12.61 -3.33
C HIS A 198 0.88 12.32 -4.79
N CYS A 199 0.09 13.18 -5.45
CA CYS A 199 -0.17 13.05 -6.89
C CYS A 199 1.11 13.23 -7.73
N LEU A 200 1.99 14.17 -7.38
CA LEU A 200 3.29 14.36 -8.04
C LEU A 200 4.21 13.14 -7.86
N ALA A 201 4.25 12.56 -6.66
CA ALA A 201 5.01 11.34 -6.39
C ALA A 201 4.53 10.14 -7.22
N LEU A 202 3.20 10.04 -7.46
CA LEU A 202 2.63 9.01 -8.32
C LEU A 202 2.99 9.21 -9.80
N GLU A 203 3.10 10.45 -10.28
CA GLU A 203 3.56 10.74 -11.66
C GLU A 203 5.04 10.38 -11.86
N GLU A 204 5.89 10.62 -10.87
CA GLU A 204 7.30 10.20 -10.88
C GLU A 204 7.40 8.67 -10.98
N LEU A 205 6.56 7.95 -10.23
CA LEU A 205 6.51 6.48 -10.25
C LEU A 205 6.07 5.93 -11.62
N ASP A 206 5.02 6.50 -12.23
CA ASP A 206 4.57 6.09 -13.57
C ASP A 206 5.64 6.34 -14.64
N ARG A 207 6.40 7.44 -14.51
CA ARG A 207 7.55 7.70 -15.38
C ARG A 207 8.63 6.62 -15.22
N PHE A 208 8.98 6.22 -14.00
CA PHE A 208 9.95 5.16 -13.76
C PHE A 208 9.50 3.82 -14.35
N ILE A 209 8.26 3.41 -14.09
CA ILE A 209 7.70 2.14 -14.59
C ILE A 209 7.68 2.09 -16.12
N ASN A 210 7.34 3.22 -16.77
CA ASN A 210 7.33 3.29 -18.23
C ASN A 210 8.75 3.35 -18.83
N TYR A 211 9.74 3.92 -18.12
CA TYR A 211 11.14 3.87 -18.55
C TYR A 211 11.69 2.44 -18.53
N GLU A 212 11.42 1.65 -17.49
CA GLU A 212 11.86 0.25 -17.40
C GLU A 212 11.28 -0.61 -18.53
N LYS A 213 10.01 -0.41 -18.86
CA LYS A 213 9.36 -1.08 -20.01
C LYS A 213 10.03 -0.77 -21.35
N ILE A 214 10.52 0.44 -21.54
CA ILE A 214 11.22 0.83 -22.78
C ILE A 214 12.61 0.20 -22.83
N THR A 215 13.32 0.10 -21.70
CA THR A 215 14.64 -0.55 -21.63
C THR A 215 14.55 -2.07 -21.80
N GLU A 216 13.54 -2.74 -21.26
CA GLU A 216 13.38 -4.19 -21.43
C GLU A 216 12.83 -4.56 -22.82
N GLY A 217 11.93 -3.76 -23.39
CA GLY A 217 11.42 -3.97 -24.75
C GLY A 217 12.48 -3.75 -25.84
N GLY A 218 13.42 -2.83 -25.63
CA GLY A 218 14.48 -2.49 -26.59
C GLY A 218 15.59 -3.54 -26.74
N LEU A 219 15.78 -4.43 -25.77
CA LEU A 219 16.81 -5.48 -25.80
C LEU A 219 16.37 -6.79 -26.47
N SER A 220 15.11 -6.90 -26.88
CA SER A 220 14.58 -8.08 -27.59
C SER A 220 14.74 -8.06 -29.12
N ASN A 221 15.38 -7.02 -29.67
CA ASN A 221 15.60 -6.86 -31.12
C ASN A 221 17.09 -6.78 -31.51
N PHE A 222 18.00 -7.33 -30.69
CA PHE A 222 19.38 -7.59 -31.08
C PHE A 222 19.76 -9.05 -30.82
#